data_AF-A0A6S7DQF4-F1
#
_entry.id   AF-A0A6S7DQF4-F1
#
_cell.length_a   1.000
_cell.length_b   1.000
_cell.length_c   1.000
_cell.angle_alpha   90.00
_cell.angle_beta   90.00
_cell.angle_gamma   90.00
#
_symmetry.space_group_name_H-M   'P 1'
#
loop_
_entity.id
_entity.type
_entity.pdbx_description
1 polymer ?
#
loop_
_entity_poly.entity_id
_entity_poly.type
_entity_poly.pdbx_seq_one_letter_code
_entity_poly.pdbx_strand_id
1 'polypeptide(L)'
;MQLPTLTEEQVGKFRWICERFGHDIRLPPADHWKTMSDTDIWIRVVSQVVVVGKSDPAKRLSEAAIREKLNYERLCAMPEAQVAMVLGEVLREIGARYVSDVNPELSPKVLALIKNFAFLKAYKGGPSGFIRYVVALKTSEERWQYVAKSLAYVKNKGARDFLTSGFGLATDRIALDSRVMGVVNRIVPELPTKVPATSYAAVETLLAQDVCKPLGITPAFLDQLLFKNYGSILEGLGSSMGDADLTRVSTESLLLQYRQIQHELKRREVLYE
;
A
#
# COMPACT_ATOMS: atom_id res chain seq x y z
N MET A 1 -3.88 -4.73 25.73
CA MET A 1 -2.85 -3.68 25.63
C MET A 1 -3.53 -2.37 25.97
N GLN A 2 -2.99 -1.60 26.91
CA GLN A 2 -3.47 -0.24 27.14
C GLN A 2 -2.94 0.63 26.00
N LEU A 3 -3.84 1.32 25.30
CA LEU A 3 -3.45 2.20 24.19
C LEU A 3 -3.00 3.56 24.73
N PRO A 4 -1.97 4.18 24.13
CA PRO A 4 -1.57 5.54 24.50
C PRO A 4 -2.62 6.55 24.05
N THR A 5 -2.66 7.71 24.70
CA THR A 5 -3.30 8.90 24.14
C THR A 5 -2.23 9.66 23.37
N LEU A 6 -2.51 10.02 22.12
CA LEU A 6 -1.54 10.75 21.30
C LEU A 6 -1.40 12.20 21.75
N THR A 7 -0.17 12.69 21.84
CA THR A 7 0.11 14.11 22.14
C THR A 7 -0.02 14.95 20.86
N GLU A 8 -0.22 16.27 21.02
CA GLU A 8 -0.21 17.20 19.88
C GLU A 8 1.11 17.18 19.11
N GLU A 9 2.24 16.94 19.78
CA GLU A 9 3.54 16.77 19.12
C GLU A 9 3.55 15.53 18.22
N GLN A 10 3.00 14.41 18.70
CA GLN A 10 2.91 13.17 17.92
C GLN A 10 2.00 13.34 16.71
N VAL A 11 0.82 13.96 16.88
CA VAL A 11 -0.08 14.28 15.77
C VAL A 11 0.59 15.26 14.79
N GLY A 12 1.35 16.23 15.29
CA GLY A 12 2.14 17.17 14.49
C GLY A 12 3.18 16.47 13.59
N LYS A 13 3.81 15.40 14.06
CA LYS A 13 4.73 14.59 13.24
C LYS A 13 4.00 13.89 12.10
N PHE A 14 2.81 13.33 12.34
CA PHE A 14 1.99 12.76 11.27
C PHE A 14 1.54 13.82 10.26
N ARG A 15 1.19 15.04 10.72
CA ARG A 15 0.86 16.17 9.85
C ARG A 15 2.03 16.52 8.93
N TRP A 16 3.22 16.67 9.49
CA TRP A 16 4.44 16.94 8.72
C TRP A 16 4.70 15.86 7.65
N ILE A 17 4.49 14.58 7.97
CA ILE A 17 4.62 13.49 6.99
C ILE A 17 3.61 13.67 5.85
N CYS A 18 2.35 13.99 6.18
CA CYS A 18 1.30 14.19 5.18
C CYS A 18 1.61 15.37 4.25
N GLU A 19 2.04 16.50 4.79
CA GLU A 19 2.41 17.69 4.01
C GLU A 19 3.60 17.42 3.09
N ARG A 20 4.63 16.74 3.59
CA ARG A 20 5.87 16.52 2.86
C ARG A 20 5.79 15.42 1.81
N PHE A 21 5.11 14.31 2.11
CA PHE A 21 5.13 13.10 1.29
C PHE A 21 3.77 12.71 0.70
N GLY A 22 2.68 13.39 1.09
CA GLY A 22 1.31 13.03 0.70
C GLY A 22 0.98 13.28 -0.77
N HIS A 23 1.67 14.20 -1.44
CA HIS A 23 1.35 14.63 -2.81
C HIS A 23 1.42 13.50 -3.85
N ASP A 24 2.25 12.48 -3.59
CA ASP A 24 2.48 11.34 -4.48
C ASP A 24 1.57 10.13 -4.18
N ILE A 25 0.67 10.26 -3.21
CA ILE A 25 -0.26 9.20 -2.83
C ILE A 25 -1.59 9.40 -3.55
N ARG A 26 -1.89 8.49 -4.48
CA ARG A 26 -3.14 8.46 -5.23
C ARG A 26 -3.83 7.13 -5.00
N LEU A 27 -4.93 7.16 -4.27
CA LEU A 27 -5.85 6.03 -4.20
C LEU A 27 -6.77 6.06 -5.44
N PRO A 28 -7.08 4.91 -6.06
CA PRO A 28 -8.09 4.88 -7.11
C PRO A 28 -9.43 5.37 -6.56
N PRO A 29 -10.24 6.12 -7.34
CA PRO A 29 -11.60 6.40 -6.96
C PRO A 29 -12.44 5.10 -6.93
N ALA A 30 -13.46 5.05 -6.10
CA ALA A 30 -14.24 3.83 -5.85
C ALA A 30 -14.98 3.28 -7.09
N ASP A 31 -15.16 4.09 -8.13
CA ASP A 31 -15.76 3.72 -9.41
C ASP A 31 -14.74 3.44 -10.51
N HIS A 32 -13.43 3.55 -10.23
CA HIS A 32 -12.35 3.30 -11.19
C HIS A 32 -12.46 1.93 -11.87
N TRP A 33 -12.95 0.92 -11.15
CA TRP A 33 -13.15 -0.42 -11.68
C TRP A 33 -14.12 -0.46 -12.87
N LYS A 34 -15.04 0.53 -13.01
CA LYS A 34 -15.99 0.58 -14.12
C LYS A 34 -15.34 0.90 -15.45
N THR A 35 -14.16 1.54 -15.43
CA THR A 35 -13.40 1.87 -16.63
C THR A 35 -12.33 0.84 -16.95
N MET A 36 -12.17 -0.18 -16.11
CA MET A 36 -11.19 -1.24 -16.28
C MET A 36 -11.74 -2.33 -17.19
N SER A 37 -10.89 -2.82 -18.09
CA SER A 37 -11.16 -4.05 -18.84
C SER A 37 -11.00 -5.28 -17.96
N ASP A 38 -11.51 -6.43 -18.42
CA ASP A 38 -11.26 -7.71 -17.75
C ASP A 38 -9.76 -8.04 -17.67
N THR A 39 -8.99 -7.64 -18.67
CA THR A 39 -7.51 -7.73 -18.67
C THR A 39 -6.90 -6.89 -17.55
N ASP A 40 -7.38 -5.66 -17.32
CA ASP A 40 -6.86 -4.81 -16.24
C ASP A 40 -7.10 -5.42 -14.87
N ILE A 41 -8.32 -5.94 -14.65
CA ILE A 41 -8.70 -6.59 -13.39
C ILE A 41 -7.89 -7.87 -13.20
N TRP A 42 -7.76 -8.67 -14.25
CA TRP A 42 -6.95 -9.88 -14.25
C TRP A 42 -5.49 -9.60 -13.87
N ILE A 43 -4.86 -8.60 -14.48
CA ILE A 43 -3.47 -8.22 -14.16
C ILE A 43 -3.33 -7.79 -12.69
N ARG A 44 -4.34 -7.13 -12.11
CA ARG A 44 -4.32 -6.84 -10.66
C ARG A 44 -4.37 -8.10 -9.81
N VAL A 45 -5.11 -9.13 -10.22
CA VAL A 45 -5.09 -10.45 -9.56
C VAL A 45 -3.71 -11.10 -9.69
N VAL A 46 -3.11 -11.05 -10.88
CA VAL A 46 -1.74 -11.55 -11.10
C VAL A 46 -0.74 -10.84 -10.17
N SER A 47 -0.82 -9.52 -10.07
CA SER A 47 0.04 -8.71 -9.20
C SER A 47 0.03 -9.19 -7.76
N GLN A 48 -1.14 -9.52 -7.20
CA GLN A 48 -1.25 -9.97 -5.81
C GLN A 48 -0.57 -11.32 -5.54
N VAL A 49 -0.53 -12.20 -6.54
CA VAL A 49 0.23 -13.45 -6.46
C VAL A 49 1.73 -13.19 -6.61
N VAL A 50 2.11 -12.27 -7.50
CA VAL A 50 3.51 -11.92 -7.78
C VAL A 50 4.20 -11.33 -6.56
N VAL A 51 3.56 -10.37 -5.87
CA VAL A 51 4.18 -9.61 -4.76
C VAL A 51 4.54 -10.46 -3.54
N VAL A 52 4.03 -11.69 -3.44
CA VAL A 52 4.41 -12.63 -2.38
C VAL A 52 5.90 -12.97 -2.50
N GLY A 53 6.69 -12.53 -1.53
CA GLY A 53 8.13 -12.74 -1.44
C GLY A 53 9.00 -11.62 -2.04
N LYS A 54 8.49 -10.84 -3.00
CA LYS A 54 9.14 -9.62 -3.52
C LYS A 54 8.15 -8.77 -4.32
N SER A 55 8.09 -7.46 -4.05
CA SER A 55 7.16 -6.55 -4.75
C SER A 55 7.67 -6.03 -6.09
N ASP A 56 8.98 -5.89 -6.30
CA ASP A 56 9.54 -5.28 -7.52
C ASP A 56 9.12 -5.96 -8.83
N PRO A 57 9.04 -7.31 -8.93
CA PRO A 57 8.61 -7.97 -10.17
C PRO A 57 7.22 -7.51 -10.65
N ALA A 58 6.32 -7.12 -9.74
CA ALA A 58 4.97 -6.68 -10.10
C ALA A 58 4.97 -5.37 -10.91
N LYS A 59 6.00 -4.53 -10.80
CA LYS A 59 6.12 -3.29 -11.60
C LYS A 59 6.16 -3.59 -13.10
N ARG A 60 6.76 -4.71 -13.47
CA ARG A 60 6.93 -5.17 -14.86
C ARG A 60 5.64 -5.65 -15.51
N LEU A 61 4.59 -5.92 -14.72
CA LEU A 61 3.26 -6.24 -15.24
C LEU A 61 2.61 -5.09 -16.03
N SER A 62 3.15 -3.87 -15.90
CA SER A 62 2.72 -2.71 -16.69
C SER A 62 3.36 -2.65 -18.09
N GLU A 63 4.43 -3.42 -18.34
CA GLU A 63 5.13 -3.46 -19.63
C GLU A 63 4.19 -3.97 -20.72
N ALA A 64 4.10 -3.27 -21.86
CA ALA A 64 3.16 -3.59 -22.94
C ALA A 64 3.29 -5.05 -23.41
N ALA A 65 4.53 -5.56 -23.55
CA ALA A 65 4.79 -6.94 -23.94
C ALA A 65 4.26 -7.97 -22.91
N ILE A 66 4.36 -7.67 -21.62
CA ILE A 66 3.85 -8.53 -20.54
C ILE A 66 2.32 -8.47 -20.50
N ARG A 67 1.76 -7.27 -20.62
CA ARG A 67 0.30 -7.07 -20.66
C ARG A 67 -0.36 -7.81 -21.80
N GLU A 68 0.27 -7.80 -22.98
CA GLU A 68 -0.23 -8.53 -24.16
C GLU A 68 -0.25 -10.05 -23.93
N LYS A 69 0.80 -10.60 -23.31
CA LYS A 69 0.84 -12.03 -22.91
C LYS A 69 -0.23 -12.38 -21.87
N LEU A 70 -0.57 -11.43 -21.01
CA LEU A 70 -1.60 -11.56 -19.98
C LEU A 70 -2.99 -11.07 -20.43
N ASN A 71 -3.22 -10.83 -21.72
CA ASN A 71 -4.54 -10.41 -22.21
C ASN A 71 -5.59 -11.48 -21.88
N TYR A 72 -6.62 -11.10 -21.13
CA TYR A 72 -7.57 -12.05 -20.56
C TYR A 72 -8.39 -12.78 -21.62
N GLU A 73 -8.87 -12.07 -22.64
CA GLU A 73 -9.65 -12.64 -23.74
C GLU A 73 -8.83 -13.62 -24.56
N ARG A 74 -7.56 -13.28 -24.82
CA ARG A 74 -6.60 -14.15 -25.50
C ARG A 74 -6.35 -15.43 -24.70
N LEU A 75 -6.18 -15.34 -23.38
CA LEU A 75 -6.03 -16.50 -22.51
C LEU A 75 -7.32 -17.35 -22.48
N CYS A 76 -8.50 -16.74 -22.55
CA CYS A 76 -9.78 -17.47 -22.59
C CYS A 76 -9.94 -18.35 -23.82
N ALA A 77 -9.34 -17.96 -24.96
CA ALA A 77 -9.34 -18.69 -26.22
C ALA A 77 -8.32 -19.85 -26.26
N MET A 78 -7.43 -19.96 -25.26
CA MET A 78 -6.40 -20.99 -25.19
C MET A 78 -6.88 -22.24 -24.41
N PRO A 79 -6.34 -23.42 -24.73
CA PRO A 79 -6.40 -24.59 -23.86
C PRO A 79 -5.72 -24.33 -22.51
N GLU A 80 -6.22 -24.94 -21.43
CA GLU A 80 -5.73 -24.73 -20.07
C GLU A 80 -4.22 -24.98 -19.91
N ALA A 81 -3.71 -26.04 -20.55
CA ALA A 81 -2.28 -26.35 -20.53
C ALA A 81 -1.41 -25.23 -21.13
N GLN A 82 -1.90 -24.56 -22.19
CA GLN A 82 -1.18 -23.43 -22.79
C GLN A 82 -1.24 -22.19 -21.90
N VAL A 83 -2.37 -21.95 -21.23
CA VAL A 83 -2.49 -20.86 -20.23
C VAL A 83 -1.47 -21.06 -19.11
N ALA A 84 -1.32 -22.29 -18.60
CA ALA A 84 -0.34 -22.61 -17.58
C ALA A 84 1.10 -22.27 -18.02
N MET A 85 1.47 -22.65 -19.24
CA MET A 85 2.78 -22.33 -19.82
C MET A 85 3.00 -20.82 -19.95
N VAL A 86 2.05 -20.08 -20.54
CA VAL A 86 2.15 -18.62 -20.71
C VAL A 86 2.31 -17.91 -19.36
N LEU A 87 1.52 -18.31 -18.35
CA LEU A 87 1.63 -17.74 -17.01
C LEU A 87 2.98 -18.04 -16.37
N GLY A 88 3.49 -19.27 -16.53
CA GLY A 88 4.82 -19.66 -16.05
C GLY A 88 5.94 -18.87 -16.69
N GLU A 89 5.90 -18.73 -18.02
CA GLU A 89 6.87 -17.94 -18.79
C GLU A 89 6.87 -16.48 -18.36
N VAL A 90 5.69 -15.85 -18.26
CA VAL A 90 5.56 -14.46 -17.82
C VAL A 90 6.10 -14.28 -16.41
N LEU A 91 5.74 -15.14 -15.46
CA LEU A 91 6.21 -15.03 -14.09
C LEU A 91 7.75 -15.17 -13.99
N ARG A 92 8.34 -16.07 -14.78
CA ARG A 92 9.79 -16.22 -14.87
C ARG A 92 10.42 -14.97 -15.49
N GLU A 93 9.88 -14.49 -16.61
CA GLU A 93 10.37 -13.33 -17.36
C GLU A 93 10.41 -12.07 -16.49
N ILE A 94 9.38 -11.82 -15.66
CA ILE A 94 9.36 -10.67 -14.74
C ILE A 94 10.23 -10.87 -13.49
N GLY A 95 10.82 -12.05 -13.29
CA GLY A 95 11.65 -12.39 -12.14
C GLY A 95 10.86 -12.61 -10.85
N ALA A 96 9.64 -13.16 -10.95
CA ALA A 96 8.85 -13.49 -9.78
C ALA A 96 9.52 -14.60 -8.95
N ARG A 97 9.61 -14.41 -7.64
CA ARG A 97 10.12 -15.44 -6.73
C ARG A 97 9.23 -16.68 -6.70
N TYR A 98 9.86 -17.83 -6.39
CA TYR A 98 9.22 -19.14 -6.25
C TYR A 98 8.63 -19.67 -7.56
N VAL A 99 9.31 -19.38 -8.67
CA VAL A 99 9.02 -19.89 -10.00
C VAL A 99 10.24 -20.70 -10.45
N SER A 100 10.04 -21.95 -10.82
CA SER A 100 11.10 -22.83 -11.31
C SER A 100 11.58 -22.39 -12.69
N ASP A 101 12.88 -22.53 -12.96
CA ASP A 101 13.45 -22.30 -14.30
C ASP A 101 13.14 -23.45 -15.27
N VAL A 102 12.97 -24.67 -14.74
CA VAL A 102 12.80 -25.91 -15.53
C VAL A 102 11.34 -26.16 -15.88
N ASN A 103 10.46 -26.14 -14.88
CA ASN A 103 9.01 -26.34 -15.05
C ASN A 103 8.22 -25.20 -14.38
N PRO A 104 8.25 -23.98 -14.94
CA PRO A 104 7.59 -22.82 -14.35
C PRO A 104 6.11 -23.06 -14.04
N GLU A 105 5.40 -23.75 -14.90
CA GLU A 105 3.96 -24.04 -14.84
C GLU A 105 3.54 -24.88 -13.62
N LEU A 106 4.46 -25.67 -13.06
CA LEU A 106 4.23 -26.46 -11.85
C LEU A 106 4.48 -25.65 -10.57
N SER A 107 4.92 -24.40 -10.69
CA SER A 107 5.26 -23.57 -9.53
C SER A 107 4.00 -23.16 -8.74
N PRO A 108 4.06 -23.05 -7.40
CA PRO A 108 2.89 -22.74 -6.57
C PRO A 108 2.13 -21.47 -6.98
N LYS A 109 2.85 -20.44 -7.45
CA LYS A 109 2.24 -19.20 -7.95
C LYS A 109 1.47 -19.42 -9.25
N VAL A 110 2.00 -20.22 -10.17
CA VAL A 110 1.34 -20.50 -11.45
C VAL A 110 0.10 -21.36 -11.22
N LEU A 111 0.20 -22.40 -10.39
CA LEU A 111 -0.96 -23.22 -9.99
C LEU A 111 -2.08 -22.37 -9.35
N ALA A 112 -1.71 -21.39 -8.52
CA ALA A 112 -2.67 -20.44 -7.96
C ALA A 112 -3.31 -19.55 -9.02
N LEU A 113 -2.53 -19.05 -9.99
CA LEU A 113 -3.06 -18.23 -11.08
C LEU A 113 -3.97 -19.02 -12.00
N ILE A 114 -3.66 -20.28 -12.31
CA ILE A 114 -4.54 -21.16 -13.08
C ILE A 114 -5.88 -21.32 -12.35
N LYS A 115 -5.84 -21.60 -11.04
CA LYS A 115 -7.06 -21.69 -10.22
C LYS A 115 -7.86 -20.39 -10.21
N ASN A 116 -7.20 -19.25 -10.09
CA ASN A 116 -7.84 -17.93 -10.12
C ASN A 116 -8.44 -17.63 -11.49
N PHE A 117 -7.71 -17.95 -12.56
CA PHE A 117 -8.16 -17.77 -13.93
C PHE A 117 -9.41 -18.61 -14.22
N ALA A 118 -9.39 -19.90 -13.85
CA ALA A 118 -10.54 -20.80 -13.99
C ALA A 118 -11.75 -20.30 -13.20
N PHE A 119 -11.54 -19.84 -11.95
CA PHE A 119 -12.59 -19.24 -11.13
C PHE A 119 -13.21 -18.00 -11.81
N LEU A 120 -12.39 -17.07 -12.29
CA LEU A 120 -12.88 -15.84 -12.94
C LEU A 120 -13.56 -16.14 -14.28
N LYS A 121 -13.04 -17.10 -15.06
CA LYS A 121 -13.64 -17.52 -16.34
C LYS A 121 -15.03 -18.12 -16.14
N ALA A 122 -15.24 -18.86 -15.06
CA ALA A 122 -16.54 -19.40 -14.68
C ALA A 122 -17.46 -18.38 -13.99
N TYR A 123 -16.92 -17.25 -13.52
CA TYR A 123 -17.70 -16.24 -12.82
C TYR A 123 -18.59 -15.48 -13.81
N LYS A 124 -19.87 -15.27 -13.45
CA LYS A 124 -20.80 -14.55 -14.32
C LYS A 124 -20.29 -13.14 -14.59
N GLY A 125 -19.99 -12.85 -15.86
CA GLY A 125 -19.43 -11.56 -16.30
C GLY A 125 -17.92 -11.44 -16.09
N GLY A 126 -17.20 -12.55 -15.86
CA GLY A 126 -15.74 -12.57 -15.81
C GLY A 126 -15.15 -11.78 -14.63
N PRO A 127 -13.90 -11.30 -14.78
CA PRO A 127 -13.24 -10.42 -13.81
C PRO A 127 -14.08 -9.19 -13.42
N SER A 128 -14.71 -8.51 -14.38
CA SER A 128 -15.60 -7.36 -14.12
C SER A 128 -16.83 -7.75 -13.30
N GLY A 129 -17.42 -8.91 -13.59
CA GLY A 129 -18.54 -9.47 -12.83
C GLY A 129 -18.16 -9.77 -11.38
N PHE A 130 -16.97 -10.33 -11.17
CA PHE A 130 -16.41 -10.58 -9.83
C PHE A 130 -16.25 -9.28 -9.03
N ILE A 131 -15.61 -8.26 -9.60
CA ILE A 131 -15.43 -6.97 -8.90
C ILE A 131 -16.79 -6.29 -8.64
N ARG A 132 -17.71 -6.32 -9.60
CA ARG A 132 -19.07 -5.78 -9.40
C ARG A 132 -19.77 -6.42 -8.21
N TYR A 133 -19.65 -7.73 -8.04
CA TYR A 133 -20.18 -8.43 -6.87
C TYR A 133 -19.50 -7.98 -5.58
N VAL A 134 -18.16 -7.90 -5.58
CA VAL A 134 -17.40 -7.44 -4.40
C VAL A 134 -17.83 -6.04 -3.98
N VAL A 135 -17.95 -5.11 -4.92
CA VAL A 135 -18.38 -3.72 -4.65
C VAL A 135 -19.77 -3.67 -3.98
N ALA A 136 -20.67 -4.58 -4.35
CA ALA A 136 -22.02 -4.65 -3.81
C ALA A 136 -22.10 -5.16 -2.36
N LEU A 137 -21.01 -5.74 -1.82
CA LEU A 137 -20.93 -6.11 -0.41
C LEU A 137 -20.92 -4.87 0.49
N LYS A 138 -21.53 -5.00 1.67
CA LYS A 138 -21.91 -3.87 2.52
C LYS A 138 -20.71 -3.24 3.21
N THR A 139 -19.79 -4.07 3.70
CA THR A 139 -18.64 -3.62 4.50
C THR A 139 -17.32 -3.96 3.85
N SER A 140 -16.27 -3.17 4.12
CA SER A 140 -14.91 -3.48 3.67
C SER A 140 -14.40 -4.83 4.16
N GLU A 141 -14.81 -5.25 5.36
CA GLU A 141 -14.51 -6.57 5.92
C GLU A 141 -15.09 -7.70 5.06
N GLU A 142 -16.39 -7.63 4.74
CA GLU A 142 -17.04 -8.60 3.85
C GLU A 142 -16.33 -8.68 2.49
N ARG A 143 -15.94 -7.51 1.94
CA ARG A 143 -15.23 -7.42 0.67
C ARG A 143 -13.91 -8.18 0.68
N TRP A 144 -13.00 -7.90 1.61
CA TRP A 144 -11.71 -8.59 1.61
C TRP A 144 -11.82 -10.05 2.01
N GLN A 145 -12.77 -10.41 2.89
CA GLN A 145 -12.96 -11.80 3.29
C GLN A 145 -13.42 -12.62 2.08
N TYR A 146 -14.32 -12.07 1.28
CA TYR A 146 -14.74 -12.68 0.04
C TYR A 146 -13.58 -12.84 -0.94
N VAL A 147 -12.80 -11.76 -1.18
CA VAL A 147 -11.61 -11.82 -2.06
C VAL A 147 -10.61 -12.88 -1.58
N ALA A 148 -10.27 -12.90 -0.29
CA ALA A 148 -9.30 -13.83 0.28
C ALA A 148 -9.78 -15.30 0.24
N LYS A 149 -11.09 -15.52 0.31
CA LYS A 149 -11.70 -16.85 0.18
C LYS A 149 -11.75 -17.31 -1.27
N SER A 150 -12.00 -16.41 -2.21
CA SER A 150 -12.19 -16.71 -3.62
C SER A 150 -10.89 -16.86 -4.39
N LEU A 151 -9.89 -16.02 -4.12
CA LEU A 151 -8.63 -16.00 -4.88
C LEU A 151 -7.53 -16.78 -4.16
N ALA A 152 -7.05 -17.84 -4.79
CA ALA A 152 -5.90 -18.61 -4.37
C ALA A 152 -4.65 -17.73 -4.25
N TYR A 153 -3.85 -18.00 -3.21
CA TYR A 153 -2.60 -17.30 -2.89
C TYR A 153 -2.76 -15.82 -2.49
N VAL A 154 -3.98 -15.28 -2.47
CA VAL A 154 -4.31 -13.95 -1.97
C VAL A 154 -4.89 -14.09 -0.55
N LYS A 155 -4.05 -13.89 0.47
CA LYS A 155 -4.47 -13.94 1.89
C LYS A 155 -5.04 -12.58 2.33
N ASN A 156 -5.52 -12.48 3.58
CA ASN A 156 -6.14 -11.26 4.14
C ASN A 156 -5.37 -9.97 3.81
N LYS A 157 -4.04 -9.96 3.98
CA LYS A 157 -3.20 -8.79 3.64
C LYS A 157 -3.26 -8.44 2.15
N GLY A 158 -3.09 -9.43 1.27
CA GLY A 158 -3.17 -9.22 -0.18
C GLY A 158 -4.57 -8.84 -0.64
N ALA A 159 -5.62 -9.39 -0.02
CA ALA A 159 -7.00 -9.03 -0.34
C ALA A 159 -7.34 -7.59 0.05
N ARG A 160 -6.82 -7.11 1.19
CA ARG A 160 -6.92 -5.70 1.58
C ARG A 160 -6.20 -4.80 0.59
N ASP A 161 -4.93 -5.06 0.32
CA ASP A 161 -4.15 -4.28 -0.66
C ASP A 161 -4.82 -4.28 -2.05
N PHE A 162 -5.26 -5.44 -2.52
CA PHE A 162 -6.03 -5.58 -3.76
C PHE A 162 -7.22 -4.62 -3.83
N LEU A 163 -8.00 -4.50 -2.75
CA LEU A 163 -9.17 -3.62 -2.72
C LEU A 163 -8.79 -2.15 -2.53
N THR A 164 -7.78 -1.85 -1.72
CA THR A 164 -7.33 -0.49 -1.43
C THR A 164 -6.59 0.12 -2.61
N SER A 165 -5.44 -0.44 -3.00
CA SER A 165 -4.57 0.09 -4.06
C SER A 165 -5.04 -0.32 -5.45
N GLY A 166 -5.79 -1.43 -5.55
CA GLY A 166 -6.34 -1.91 -6.81
C GLY A 166 -7.59 -1.17 -7.26
N PHE A 167 -8.52 -0.88 -6.34
CA PHE A 167 -9.87 -0.44 -6.71
C PHE A 167 -10.45 0.68 -5.85
N GLY A 168 -9.77 1.13 -4.79
CA GLY A 168 -10.31 2.15 -3.88
C GLY A 168 -11.55 1.69 -3.09
N LEU A 169 -11.68 0.38 -2.83
CA LEU A 169 -12.88 -0.24 -2.24
C LEU A 169 -12.76 -0.57 -0.75
N ALA A 170 -11.57 -0.43 -0.17
CA ALA A 170 -11.30 -0.66 1.25
C ALA A 170 -10.45 0.50 1.80
N THR A 171 -11.02 1.70 1.87
CA THR A 171 -10.30 2.94 2.22
C THR A 171 -10.31 3.27 3.71
N ASP A 172 -11.14 2.58 4.48
CA ASP A 172 -11.42 2.82 5.91
C ASP A 172 -10.47 2.09 6.86
N ARG A 173 -9.40 1.47 6.34
CA ARG A 173 -8.56 0.52 7.09
C ARG A 173 -7.07 0.74 6.85
N ILE A 174 -6.24 0.26 7.78
CA ILE A 174 -4.77 0.37 7.72
C ILE A 174 -4.18 -1.03 7.75
N ALA A 175 -3.29 -1.35 6.81
CA ALA A 175 -2.49 -2.55 6.93
C ALA A 175 -1.36 -2.26 7.92
N LEU A 176 -1.50 -2.71 9.17
CA LEU A 176 -0.48 -2.59 10.23
C LEU A 176 0.76 -3.49 9.96
N ASP A 177 1.34 -3.38 8.77
CA ASP A 177 2.58 -4.01 8.32
C ASP A 177 3.78 -3.48 9.11
N SER A 178 4.85 -4.26 9.19
CA SER A 178 6.04 -3.88 9.96
C SER A 178 6.69 -2.57 9.48
N ARG A 179 6.55 -2.19 8.20
CA ARG A 179 7.03 -0.88 7.73
C ARG A 179 6.15 0.27 8.20
N VAL A 180 4.84 0.14 8.03
CA VAL A 180 3.86 1.11 8.51
C VAL A 180 4.03 1.31 10.01
N MET A 181 4.06 0.21 10.77
CA MET A 181 4.24 0.24 12.21
C MET A 181 5.65 0.64 12.64
N GLY A 182 6.67 0.46 11.79
CA GLY A 182 8.02 0.99 12.05
C GLY A 182 8.04 2.52 12.10
N VAL A 183 7.31 3.18 11.20
CA VAL A 183 7.15 4.64 11.24
C VAL A 183 6.27 5.06 12.42
N VAL A 184 5.14 4.38 12.63
CA VAL A 184 4.23 4.70 13.75
C VAL A 184 4.96 4.58 15.09
N ASN A 185 5.70 3.49 15.32
CA ASN A 185 6.47 3.29 16.54
C ASN A 185 7.55 4.37 16.73
N ARG A 186 8.15 4.88 15.65
CA ARG A 186 9.13 5.97 15.74
C ARG A 186 8.51 7.26 16.29
N ILE A 187 7.22 7.49 16.06
CA ILE A 187 6.47 8.66 16.53
C ILE A 187 5.82 8.37 17.89
N VAL A 188 5.31 7.16 18.08
CA VAL A 188 4.57 6.67 19.25
C VAL A 188 5.26 5.40 19.78
N PRO A 189 6.36 5.53 20.55
CA PRO A 189 7.18 4.40 20.99
C PRO A 189 6.43 3.32 21.78
N GLU A 190 5.29 3.67 22.37
CA GLU A 190 4.41 2.78 23.13
C GLU A 190 3.68 1.76 22.23
N LEU A 191 3.51 2.06 20.94
CA LEU A 191 2.89 1.13 19.99
C LEU A 191 3.93 0.16 19.43
N PRO A 192 3.66 -1.16 19.39
CA PRO A 192 4.65 -2.13 18.93
C PRO A 192 4.85 -2.05 17.40
N THR A 193 6.08 -2.26 16.95
CA THR A 193 6.42 -2.40 15.51
C THR A 193 5.77 -3.63 14.87
N LYS A 194 5.44 -4.65 15.66
CA LYS A 194 4.67 -5.82 15.25
C LYS A 194 3.42 -5.94 16.11
N VAL A 195 2.27 -5.59 15.54
CA VAL A 195 1.00 -5.58 16.27
C VAL A 195 0.45 -7.00 16.44
N PRO A 196 0.20 -7.46 17.67
CA PRO A 196 -0.44 -8.76 17.91
C PRO A 196 -1.88 -8.78 17.37
N ALA A 197 -2.35 -9.95 16.92
CA ALA A 197 -3.71 -10.11 16.40
C ALA A 197 -4.80 -9.64 17.38
N THR A 198 -4.60 -9.89 18.69
CA THR A 198 -5.52 -9.48 19.77
C THR A 198 -5.63 -7.96 19.96
N SER A 199 -4.65 -7.19 19.48
CA SER A 199 -4.62 -5.71 19.61
C SER A 199 -4.80 -4.99 18.27
N TYR A 200 -4.92 -5.73 17.16
CA TYR A 200 -4.95 -5.17 15.81
C TYR A 200 -6.07 -4.14 15.61
N ALA A 201 -7.30 -4.52 15.94
CA ALA A 201 -8.47 -3.65 15.79
C ALA A 201 -8.36 -2.39 16.66
N ALA A 202 -7.79 -2.52 17.86
CA ALA A 202 -7.63 -1.42 18.79
C ALA A 202 -6.61 -0.40 18.27
N VAL A 203 -5.44 -0.86 17.78
CA VAL A 203 -4.41 0.01 17.18
C VAL A 203 -4.92 0.66 15.89
N GLU A 204 -5.60 -0.09 15.03
CA GLU A 204 -6.20 0.46 13.80
C GLU A 204 -7.22 1.56 14.14
N THR A 205 -8.06 1.34 15.15
CA THR A 205 -9.05 2.34 15.60
C THR A 205 -8.39 3.59 16.13
N LEU A 206 -7.34 3.46 16.95
CA LEU A 206 -6.57 4.59 17.46
C LEU A 206 -5.98 5.42 16.33
N LEU A 207 -5.29 4.79 15.37
CA LEU A 207 -4.71 5.52 14.24
C LEU A 207 -5.79 6.16 13.36
N ALA A 208 -6.94 5.51 13.17
CA ALA A 208 -8.04 6.09 12.42
C ALA A 208 -8.65 7.32 13.13
N GLN A 209 -8.89 7.24 14.44
CA GLN A 209 -9.58 8.30 15.19
C GLN A 209 -8.65 9.43 15.61
N ASP A 210 -7.42 9.13 16.00
CA ASP A 210 -6.52 10.10 16.64
C ASP A 210 -5.45 10.63 15.68
N VAL A 211 -5.28 10.00 14.52
CA VAL A 211 -4.38 10.50 13.46
C VAL A 211 -5.16 10.85 12.19
N CYS A 212 -5.89 9.90 11.60
CA CYS A 212 -6.49 10.11 10.29
C CYS A 212 -7.59 11.18 10.31
N LYS A 213 -8.51 11.09 11.29
CA LYS A 213 -9.64 12.02 11.41
C LYS A 213 -9.21 13.48 11.67
N PRO A 214 -8.30 13.80 12.62
CA PRO A 214 -7.80 15.16 12.80
C PRO A 214 -7.07 15.72 11.59
N LEU A 215 -6.43 14.87 10.79
CA LEU A 215 -5.71 15.27 9.58
C LEU A 215 -6.61 15.30 8.33
N GLY A 216 -7.88 14.91 8.44
CA GLY A 216 -8.81 14.88 7.30
C GLY A 216 -8.42 13.87 6.21
N ILE A 217 -7.66 12.83 6.55
CA ILE A 217 -7.20 11.80 5.61
C ILE A 217 -7.90 10.46 5.86
N THR A 218 -7.90 9.59 4.85
CA THR A 218 -8.41 8.23 5.03
C THR A 218 -7.34 7.31 5.63
N PRO A 219 -7.74 6.27 6.38
CA PRO A 219 -6.79 5.26 6.88
C PRO A 219 -5.95 4.60 5.78
N ALA A 220 -6.56 4.31 4.62
CA ALA A 220 -5.83 3.79 3.46
C ALA A 220 -4.80 4.78 2.88
N PHE A 221 -5.09 6.08 2.92
CA PHE A 221 -4.14 7.09 2.48
C PHE A 221 -2.93 7.10 3.41
N LEU A 222 -3.15 7.07 4.72
CA LEU A 222 -2.08 6.97 5.71
C LEU A 222 -1.25 5.70 5.50
N ASP A 223 -1.89 4.55 5.30
CA ASP A 223 -1.22 3.27 5.01
C ASP A 223 -0.25 3.38 3.84
N GLN A 224 -0.74 3.84 2.68
CA GLN A 224 0.06 3.97 1.47
C GLN A 224 1.17 5.01 1.60
N LEU A 225 0.88 6.14 2.28
CA LEU A 225 1.84 7.18 2.58
C LEU A 225 3.04 6.65 3.35
N LEU A 226 2.78 5.96 4.47
CA LEU A 226 3.82 5.43 5.36
C LEU A 226 4.58 4.29 4.68
N PHE A 227 3.89 3.43 3.94
CA PHE A 227 4.51 2.29 3.26
C PHE A 227 5.44 2.71 2.12
N LYS A 228 4.96 3.62 1.23
CA LYS A 228 5.70 4.06 0.04
C LYS A 228 6.93 4.89 0.41
N ASN A 229 6.83 5.71 1.45
CA ASN A 229 7.87 6.65 1.85
C ASN A 229 8.66 6.20 3.09
N TYR A 230 8.57 4.92 3.48
CA TYR A 230 9.15 4.37 4.72
C TYR A 230 10.58 4.86 5.01
N GLY A 231 11.50 4.68 4.05
CA GLY A 231 12.91 5.08 4.23
C GLY A 231 13.08 6.59 4.42
N SER A 232 12.51 7.38 3.51
CA SER A 232 12.60 8.84 3.52
C SER A 232 11.94 9.47 4.75
N ILE A 233 10.85 8.86 5.25
CA ILE A 233 10.21 9.31 6.50
C ILE A 233 11.13 9.04 7.68
N LEU A 234 11.71 7.84 7.80
CA LEU A 234 12.61 7.52 8.92
C LEU A 234 13.87 8.40 8.91
N GLU A 235 14.44 8.66 7.75
CA GLU A 235 15.56 9.61 7.59
C GLU A 235 15.15 11.02 8.00
N GLY A 236 13.97 11.47 7.58
CA GLY A 236 13.43 12.78 7.93
C GLY A 236 13.16 12.93 9.43
N LEU A 237 12.55 11.93 10.06
CA LEU A 237 12.32 11.87 11.50
C LEU A 237 13.62 11.74 12.29
N GLY A 238 14.64 11.08 11.73
CA GLY A 238 15.99 11.01 12.31
C GLY A 238 16.73 12.34 12.23
N SER A 239 16.58 13.07 11.12
CA SER A 239 17.18 14.38 10.89
C SER A 239 16.46 15.50 11.66
N SER A 240 15.18 15.32 11.98
CA SER A 240 14.43 16.21 12.88
C SER A 240 14.58 15.86 14.36
N MET A 241 15.29 14.77 14.70
CA MET A 241 15.65 14.38 16.07
C MET A 241 17.13 14.61 16.40
N GLY A 242 17.89 15.19 15.47
CA GLY A 242 18.94 16.09 15.89
C GLY A 242 18.27 17.43 16.16
N ASP A 243 18.45 17.98 17.37
CA ASP A 243 18.90 19.36 17.40
C ASP A 243 19.85 19.53 16.21
N ALA A 244 19.64 20.53 15.35
CA ALA A 244 20.71 20.91 14.45
C ALA A 244 21.92 21.07 15.36
N ASP A 245 22.86 20.13 15.30
CA ASP A 245 24.00 20.11 16.19
C ASP A 245 24.78 21.36 15.82
N LEU A 246 24.51 22.45 16.56
CA LEU A 246 25.01 23.79 16.22
C LEU A 246 26.54 23.78 16.25
N THR A 247 27.15 22.75 16.85
CA THR A 247 28.60 22.52 16.85
C THR A 247 29.15 22.14 15.47
N ARG A 248 28.29 21.71 14.52
CA ARG A 248 28.65 21.34 13.14
C ARG A 248 28.29 22.40 12.10
N VAL A 249 27.57 23.45 12.49
CA VAL A 249 27.18 24.55 11.60
C VAL A 249 28.21 25.67 11.76
N SER A 250 28.72 26.22 10.66
CA SER A 250 29.66 27.34 10.75
C SER A 250 29.03 28.54 11.46
N THR A 251 29.83 29.28 12.23
CA THR A 251 29.37 30.48 12.94
C THR A 251 28.67 31.48 12.01
N GLU A 252 29.14 31.61 10.77
CA GLU A 252 28.52 32.46 9.76
C GLU A 252 27.12 32.00 9.35
N SER A 253 26.93 30.70 9.17
CA SER A 253 25.63 30.12 8.83
C SER A 253 24.62 30.26 9.98
N LEU A 254 25.09 30.11 11.23
CA LEU A 254 24.28 30.36 12.42
C LEU A 254 23.84 31.82 12.53
N LEU A 255 24.75 32.77 12.31
CA LEU A 255 24.44 34.20 12.35
C LEU A 255 23.51 34.62 11.20
N LEU A 256 23.57 33.95 10.05
CA LEU A 256 22.67 34.20 8.93
C LEU A 256 21.26 33.70 9.24
N GLN A 257 21.12 32.46 9.71
CA GLN A 257 19.84 31.90 10.12
C GLN A 257 19.20 32.70 11.27
N TYR A 258 19.99 33.09 12.27
CA TYR A 258 19.51 33.95 13.36
C TYR A 258 18.94 35.28 12.85
N ARG A 259 19.62 35.95 11.93
CA ARG A 259 19.14 37.21 11.32
C ARG A 259 17.85 37.01 10.53
N GLN A 260 17.73 35.91 9.78
CA GLN A 260 16.51 35.59 9.03
C GLN A 260 15.33 35.32 9.95
N ILE A 261 15.55 34.58 11.05
CA ILE A 261 14.54 34.31 12.06
C ILE A 261 14.09 35.61 12.75
N GLN A 262 15.03 36.44 13.17
CA GLN A 262 14.73 37.76 13.77
C GLN A 262 13.91 38.64 12.82
N HIS A 263 14.28 38.68 11.55
CA HIS A 263 13.55 39.44 10.54
C HIS A 263 12.12 38.92 10.35
N GLU A 264 11.92 37.61 10.27
CA GLU A 264 10.59 37.01 10.11
C GLU A 264 9.71 37.19 11.36
N LEU A 265 10.30 37.11 12.55
CA LEU A 265 9.57 37.35 13.80
C LEU A 265 9.18 38.82 13.99
N LYS A 266 10.04 39.77 13.57
CA LYS A 266 9.69 41.20 13.48
C LYS A 266 8.58 41.43 12.46
N ARG A 267 8.65 40.79 11.28
CA ARG A 267 7.60 40.86 10.24
C ARG A 267 6.25 40.37 10.75
N ARG A 268 6.24 39.41 11.66
CA ARG A 268 5.03 38.83 12.26
C ARG A 268 4.55 39.57 13.51
N GLU A 269 5.18 40.69 13.87
CA GLU A 269 4.87 41.48 15.08
C GLU A 269 4.94 40.67 16.38
N VAL A 270 5.75 39.60 16.39
CA VAL A 270 5.93 38.71 17.56
C VAL A 270 7.06 39.20 18.47
N LEU A 271 8.05 39.90 17.90
CA LEU A 271 9.15 40.51 18.65
C LEU A 271 8.93 42.02 18.74
N TYR A 272 8.60 42.49 19.95
CA TYR A 272 8.71 43.89 20.34
C TYR A 272 10.09 44.08 20.99
N GLU A 273 10.78 45.16 20.63
CA GLU A 273 12.13 45.48 21.16
C GLU A 273 12.13 45.68 22.68
#